data_AF-A0A0C4E894-F1
#
_entry.id   AF-A0A0C4E894-F1
#
_cell.length_a   1.000
_cell.length_b   1.000
_cell.length_c   1.000
_cell.angle_alpha   90.00
_cell.angle_beta   90.00
_cell.angle_gamma   90.00
#
_symmetry.space_group_name_H-M   'P 1'
#
loop_
_entity.id
_entity.type
_entity.pdbx_description
1 polymer ?
#
loop_
_entity_poly.entity_id
_entity_poly.type
_entity_poly.pdbx_seq_one_letter_code
_entity_poly.pdbx_strand_id
1 'polypeptide(L)'
;MPAWCWPWGRRKVLSPPRLAASPAPSVTPSRSVRSSALAKTKHGSKASPNAAPGSCAPPSPLAAAAKGADVGVPDDHHQPPTRSGEHIPAVSEFRALVVDEINEKDVLHGVGIGNAGRLPVRLVRLPADNVFEVAVLSWRWDGDLEVRGSKNIASAVHQAKKMGIRYLFVDIVSIDQLLPGDALIKQVIAFSSLYRTIPVIAAYDNDKASFEQTIFRPWIVNEVRLFRYNPTKIAYVGHSNQGASQFDRQTTRGREIWRYALARELLNIWSGSFIETIIGVLCDEIGMTCVSDFKLIIPPYARVFTAAYEKMSRNDYLLTAVILCRVHSKPAHEVTSNVGYLNYDRYSFIRVWKHGYDLSSIVHGICLNGVHIGVWRGLPGSGWRELEALPNAERVIFAALGMTDSDYGEFVAQLETRRACLVLENSVPLPTVEVLSVTYREAKGWNRCHARTKRGRRDEAGRGR
;
A
#
# COMPACT_ATOMS: atom_id res chain seq x y z
N MET A 1 -26.00 4.26 -2.59
CA MET A 1 -24.97 3.61 -3.41
C MET A 1 -23.91 4.64 -3.74
N PRO A 2 -22.72 4.62 -3.12
CA PRO A 2 -21.69 5.60 -3.41
C PRO A 2 -20.91 5.21 -4.67
N ALA A 3 -20.60 6.21 -5.49
CA ALA A 3 -19.78 6.09 -6.68
C ALA A 3 -18.37 5.58 -6.32
N TRP A 4 -17.89 4.59 -7.07
CA TRP A 4 -16.55 4.06 -6.94
C TRP A 4 -15.54 5.12 -7.40
N CYS A 5 -14.77 5.65 -6.46
CA CYS A 5 -13.69 6.59 -6.75
C CYS A 5 -12.47 5.82 -7.28
N TRP A 6 -12.46 5.60 -8.60
CA TRP A 6 -11.24 5.32 -9.37
C TRP A 6 -10.95 6.48 -10.33
N PRO A 7 -10.22 7.52 -9.90
CA PRO A 7 -9.63 8.46 -10.82
C PRO A 7 -8.10 8.36 -10.73
N TRP A 8 -7.50 7.51 -11.57
CA TRP A 8 -6.16 7.79 -12.10
C TRP A 8 -6.30 8.91 -13.14
N GLY A 9 -6.62 10.11 -12.65
CA GLY A 9 -6.96 11.28 -13.46
C GLY A 9 -7.80 12.25 -12.64
N ARG A 10 -7.19 13.32 -12.14
CA ARG A 10 -7.90 14.34 -11.33
C ARG A 10 -9.16 14.81 -12.06
N ARG A 11 -10.33 14.61 -11.47
CA ARG A 11 -11.46 15.55 -11.69
C ARG A 11 -11.14 16.84 -10.94
N LYS A 12 -11.29 17.98 -11.61
CA LYS A 12 -11.15 19.32 -11.04
C LYS A 12 -12.07 19.46 -9.82
N VAL A 13 -11.49 19.65 -8.64
CA VAL A 13 -12.19 20.29 -7.53
C VAL A 13 -12.23 21.77 -7.87
N LEU A 14 -13.41 22.28 -8.21
CA LEU A 14 -13.64 23.73 -8.27
C LEU A 14 -13.47 24.28 -6.85
N SER A 15 -12.53 25.20 -6.69
CA SER A 15 -12.33 25.92 -5.43
C SER A 15 -13.63 26.63 -5.02
N PRO A 16 -14.02 26.60 -3.73
CA PRO A 16 -15.09 27.46 -3.26
C PRO A 16 -14.66 28.94 -3.33
N PRO A 17 -15.61 29.88 -3.48
CA PRO A 17 -15.31 31.30 -3.61
C PRO A 17 -14.66 31.83 -2.33
N ARG A 18 -13.67 32.71 -2.52
CA ARG A 18 -13.00 33.49 -1.47
C ARG A 18 -14.04 34.29 -0.69
N LEU A 19 -14.25 33.95 0.57
CA LEU A 19 -14.85 34.87 1.54
C LEU A 19 -13.78 35.87 2.00
N ALA A 20 -14.18 37.14 1.98
CA ALA A 20 -13.35 38.28 2.32
C ALA A 20 -12.89 38.24 3.78
N ALA A 21 -11.65 38.66 4.01
CA ALA A 21 -11.10 38.93 5.32
C ALA A 21 -11.80 40.14 5.96
N SER A 22 -12.02 40.06 7.27
CA SER A 22 -12.28 41.21 8.13
C SER A 22 -11.66 40.96 9.52
N PRO A 23 -11.31 42.04 10.24
CA PRO A 23 -9.97 42.18 10.80
C PRO A 23 -9.86 41.81 12.28
N ALA A 24 -8.62 41.60 12.70
CA ALA A 24 -8.21 41.37 14.08
C ALA A 24 -8.56 42.56 15.00
N PRO A 25 -8.93 42.33 16.27
CA PRO A 25 -8.82 43.34 17.29
C PRO A 25 -7.45 43.27 18.00
N SER A 26 -6.96 44.47 18.23
CA SER A 26 -5.70 44.89 18.81
C SER A 26 -5.46 44.46 20.26
N VAL A 27 -4.18 44.21 20.54
CA VAL A 27 -3.55 44.08 21.86
C VAL A 27 -3.53 45.44 22.58
N THR A 28 -3.82 45.48 23.88
CA THR A 28 -2.99 46.17 24.90
C THR A 28 -3.44 45.82 26.35
N PRO A 29 -2.54 45.98 27.35
CA PRO A 29 -2.40 45.08 28.49
C PRO A 29 -2.87 45.69 29.83
N SER A 30 -2.97 44.87 30.88
CA SER A 30 -2.24 45.07 32.14
C SER A 30 -2.73 44.19 33.31
N ARG A 31 -1.76 43.92 34.19
CA ARG A 31 -1.84 43.77 35.65
C ARG A 31 -1.92 42.37 36.27
N SER A 32 -0.81 42.05 36.92
CA SER A 32 -0.61 41.03 37.95
C SER A 32 -1.30 41.42 39.26
N VAL A 33 -1.86 40.43 39.99
CA VAL A 33 -1.90 40.37 41.47
C VAL A 33 -1.94 38.89 41.91
N ARG A 34 -1.18 38.60 42.97
CA ARG A 34 -1.02 37.31 43.69
C ARG A 34 -2.19 36.96 44.62
N SER A 35 -2.13 35.72 45.11
CA SER A 35 -2.58 35.19 46.43
C SER A 35 -3.96 34.50 46.39
N SER A 36 -4.01 33.17 46.52
CA SER A 36 -4.04 32.35 47.75
C SER A 36 -5.43 32.26 48.39
N ALA A 37 -5.97 31.04 48.52
CA ALA A 37 -6.46 30.44 49.77
C ALA A 37 -7.44 29.28 49.53
N LEU A 38 -7.28 28.25 50.37
CA LEU A 38 -8.21 27.17 50.65
C LEU A 38 -9.61 27.68 51.05
N ALA A 39 -10.66 26.90 50.74
CA ALA A 39 -11.65 26.49 51.76
C ALA A 39 -12.55 25.35 51.26
N LYS A 40 -12.75 24.38 52.17
CA LYS A 40 -13.73 23.29 52.14
C LYS A 40 -15.14 23.79 52.49
N THR A 41 -16.18 23.08 52.03
CA THR A 41 -17.48 22.75 52.69
C THR A 41 -18.31 21.96 51.66
N LYS A 42 -18.65 20.68 51.80
CA LYS A 42 -19.60 19.92 52.66
C LYS A 42 -21.09 20.34 52.59
N HIS A 43 -21.93 19.29 52.46
CA HIS A 43 -23.40 19.15 52.42
C HIS A 43 -24.00 19.13 51.00
N GLY A 44 -24.80 18.15 50.56
CA GLY A 44 -25.46 17.01 51.21
C GLY A 44 -26.95 17.02 50.86
N SER A 45 -27.46 15.97 50.18
CA SER A 45 -28.87 15.48 50.17
C SER A 45 -29.01 14.38 49.10
N LYS A 46 -29.21 13.11 49.48
CA LYS A 46 -30.50 12.40 49.71
C LYS A 46 -31.31 12.14 48.43
N ALA A 47 -31.29 10.89 47.98
CA ALA A 47 -32.48 10.10 47.60
C ALA A 47 -32.08 8.64 47.33
N SER A 48 -32.74 7.71 48.03
CA SER A 48 -32.88 6.27 47.77
C SER A 48 -34.39 5.98 47.68
N PRO A 49 -34.85 4.75 47.42
CA PRO A 49 -34.44 3.71 46.47
C PRO A 49 -35.66 3.22 45.63
N ASN A 50 -35.48 2.24 44.74
CA ASN A 50 -36.49 1.21 44.37
C ASN A 50 -35.77 0.17 43.48
N ALA A 51 -35.50 -1.04 44.00
CA ALA A 51 -36.34 -2.24 43.87
C ALA A 51 -36.12 -3.00 42.53
N ALA A 52 -35.27 -4.04 42.61
CA ALA A 52 -35.33 -5.25 41.78
C ALA A 52 -36.49 -6.17 42.32
N PRO A 53 -36.88 -7.35 41.74
CA PRO A 53 -36.01 -8.37 41.13
C PRO A 53 -36.64 -9.20 39.98
N GLY A 54 -35.88 -10.13 39.40
CA GLY A 54 -36.42 -11.13 38.49
C GLY A 54 -35.38 -12.01 37.79
N SER A 55 -34.60 -12.77 38.57
CA SER A 55 -33.70 -13.82 38.08
C SER A 55 -34.35 -15.18 38.34
N CYS A 56 -34.52 -16.00 37.30
CA CYS A 56 -34.86 -17.42 37.39
C CYS A 56 -34.16 -18.17 36.23
N ALA A 57 -33.12 -18.92 36.57
CA ALA A 57 -32.62 -20.07 35.83
C ALA A 57 -32.58 -21.23 36.83
N PRO A 58 -32.91 -22.47 36.42
CA PRO A 58 -31.86 -23.51 36.27
C PRO A 58 -32.28 -24.62 35.26
N PRO A 59 -31.63 -25.81 35.18
CA PRO A 59 -30.21 -26.18 35.33
C PRO A 59 -29.65 -26.98 34.12
N SER A 60 -28.33 -27.19 34.13
CA SER A 60 -27.63 -28.26 33.39
C SER A 60 -28.09 -29.67 33.79
N PRO A 61 -27.72 -30.68 32.98
CA PRO A 61 -27.22 -31.93 33.56
C PRO A 61 -25.87 -32.39 32.97
N LEU A 62 -25.22 -33.17 33.83
CA LEU A 62 -23.91 -33.82 33.76
C LEU A 62 -23.88 -35.09 32.88
N ALA A 63 -22.65 -35.40 32.48
CA ALA A 63 -22.01 -36.72 32.44
C ALA A 63 -22.38 -37.75 31.35
N ALA A 64 -21.34 -38.21 30.64
CA ALA A 64 -20.99 -39.64 30.63
C ALA A 64 -19.51 -39.82 30.28
N ALA A 65 -18.81 -40.58 31.12
CA ALA A 65 -17.49 -41.12 30.88
C ALA A 65 -17.61 -42.45 30.10
N ALA A 66 -16.62 -42.75 29.26
CA ALA A 66 -16.32 -44.12 28.85
C ALA A 66 -14.81 -44.29 28.66
N LYS A 67 -14.24 -45.21 29.44
CA LYS A 67 -12.91 -45.79 29.28
C LYS A 67 -12.93 -46.79 28.12
N GLY A 68 -11.79 -46.95 27.44
CA GLY A 68 -11.39 -48.26 26.91
C GLY A 68 -10.59 -48.25 25.61
N ALA A 69 -9.51 -49.02 25.64
CA ALA A 69 -8.80 -49.68 24.53
C ALA A 69 -7.70 -48.91 23.79
N ASP A 70 -6.50 -49.18 24.28
CA ASP A 70 -5.23 -49.34 23.58
C ASP A 70 -5.35 -50.30 22.37
N VAL A 71 -5.05 -49.83 21.15
CA VAL A 71 -4.67 -50.65 19.98
C VAL A 71 -3.81 -49.83 19.02
N GLY A 72 -2.55 -50.24 18.88
CA GLY A 72 -1.89 -50.49 17.59
C GLY A 72 -1.74 -49.32 16.60
N VAL A 73 -0.52 -48.80 16.53
CA VAL A 73 0.05 -48.09 15.37
C VAL A 73 -0.03 -48.96 14.12
N PRO A 74 -0.41 -48.39 12.97
CA PRO A 74 0.33 -48.65 11.73
C PRO A 74 0.87 -47.35 11.13
N ASP A 75 2.14 -47.41 10.73
CA ASP A 75 2.77 -46.49 9.80
C ASP A 75 1.94 -46.37 8.53
N ASP A 76 1.37 -45.18 8.28
CA ASP A 76 0.87 -44.80 6.96
C ASP A 76 1.83 -43.79 6.34
N HIS A 77 2.49 -44.26 5.29
CA HIS A 77 3.27 -43.46 4.36
C HIS A 77 2.44 -42.27 3.85
N HIS A 78 2.79 -41.06 4.31
CA HIS A 78 2.36 -39.83 3.66
C HIS A 78 2.94 -39.77 2.24
N GLN A 79 2.15 -40.22 1.26
CA GLN A 79 2.23 -39.69 -0.09
C GLN A 79 1.95 -38.18 -0.04
N PRO A 80 2.77 -37.34 -0.69
CA PRO A 80 2.49 -35.92 -0.79
C PRO A 80 1.21 -35.70 -1.62
N PRO A 81 0.36 -34.73 -1.25
CA PRO A 81 -0.84 -34.45 -2.01
C PRO A 81 -0.49 -33.99 -3.42
N THR A 82 -1.13 -34.66 -4.38
CA THR A 82 -1.15 -34.38 -5.80
C THR A 82 -1.41 -32.89 -6.04
N ARG A 83 -0.52 -32.25 -6.82
CA ARG A 83 -0.68 -30.87 -7.30
C ARG A 83 -2.08 -30.68 -7.87
N SER A 84 -2.87 -29.83 -7.21
CA SER A 84 -4.12 -29.31 -7.72
C SER A 84 -3.88 -28.56 -9.04
N GLY A 85 -4.45 -29.11 -10.11
CA GLY A 85 -4.90 -28.42 -11.33
C GLY A 85 -3.97 -27.40 -11.96
N GLU A 86 -3.33 -27.80 -13.08
CA GLU A 86 -2.96 -26.84 -14.12
C GLU A 86 -4.22 -26.13 -14.61
N HIS A 87 -4.47 -24.94 -14.04
CA HIS A 87 -5.46 -24.01 -14.54
C HIS A 87 -4.96 -23.54 -15.91
N ILE A 88 -5.53 -24.07 -17.00
CA ILE A 88 -5.32 -23.51 -18.35
C ILE A 88 -5.69 -22.02 -18.24
N PRO A 89 -4.76 -21.08 -18.45
CA PRO A 89 -5.08 -19.66 -18.27
C PRO A 89 -6.12 -19.27 -19.33
N ALA A 90 -7.22 -18.67 -18.87
CA ALA A 90 -8.23 -18.13 -19.77
C ALA A 90 -7.58 -17.14 -20.74
N VAL A 91 -7.79 -17.35 -22.04
CA VAL A 91 -7.27 -16.46 -23.07
C VAL A 91 -7.76 -15.04 -22.77
N SER A 92 -6.82 -14.14 -22.54
CA SER A 92 -7.10 -12.75 -22.18
C SER A 92 -6.58 -11.83 -23.28
N GLU A 93 -7.35 -10.80 -23.62
CA GLU A 93 -6.97 -9.80 -24.62
C GLU A 93 -6.75 -8.45 -23.94
N PHE A 94 -5.57 -7.86 -24.13
CA PHE A 94 -5.22 -6.56 -23.56
C PHE A 94 -4.69 -5.63 -24.65
N ARG A 95 -4.97 -4.33 -24.51
CA ARG A 95 -4.30 -3.31 -25.32
C ARG A 95 -2.86 -3.16 -24.86
N ALA A 96 -1.93 -3.20 -25.79
CA ALA A 96 -0.51 -2.98 -25.53
C ALA A 96 0.05 -1.89 -26.44
N LEU A 97 1.09 -1.23 -25.99
CA LEU A 97 1.89 -0.30 -26.79
C LEU A 97 2.71 -1.07 -27.83
N VAL A 98 2.72 -0.62 -29.08
CA VAL A 98 3.58 -1.16 -30.15
C VAL A 98 4.94 -0.46 -30.07
N VAL A 99 5.94 -1.15 -29.51
CA VAL A 99 7.20 -0.55 -29.03
C VAL A 99 8.00 0.12 -30.15
N ASP A 100 8.10 -0.52 -31.32
CA ASP A 100 8.89 -0.01 -32.45
C ASP A 100 8.29 1.25 -33.10
N GLU A 101 6.97 1.43 -32.98
CA GLU A 101 6.26 2.59 -33.51
C GLU A 101 6.34 3.81 -32.56
N ILE A 102 6.82 3.63 -31.33
CA ILE A 102 6.90 4.70 -30.33
C ILE A 102 8.18 5.49 -30.49
N ASN A 103 8.03 6.80 -30.68
CA ASN A 103 9.12 7.75 -30.50
C ASN A 103 9.28 8.08 -29.00
N GLU A 104 10.42 7.70 -28.41
CA GLU A 104 10.72 7.91 -26.98
C GLU A 104 10.68 9.39 -26.57
N LYS A 105 11.05 10.30 -27.47
CA LYS A 105 11.01 11.74 -27.20
C LYS A 105 9.59 12.23 -27.01
N ASP A 106 8.64 11.66 -27.76
CA ASP A 106 7.23 12.06 -27.67
C ASP A 106 6.66 11.66 -26.31
N VAL A 107 6.93 10.43 -25.86
CA VAL A 107 6.58 9.96 -24.51
C VAL A 107 7.24 10.80 -23.41
N LEU A 108 8.52 11.12 -23.57
CA LEU A 108 9.27 11.97 -22.64
C LEU A 108 8.69 13.38 -22.53
N HIS A 109 8.08 13.90 -23.59
CA HIS A 109 7.48 15.24 -23.64
C HIS A 109 5.96 15.25 -23.47
N GLY A 110 5.35 14.08 -23.22
CA GLY A 110 3.90 13.94 -22.99
C GLY A 110 3.04 13.97 -24.25
N VAL A 111 3.68 13.92 -25.42
CA VAL A 111 2.99 13.76 -26.69
C VAL A 111 2.47 12.33 -26.77
N GLY A 112 1.15 12.18 -26.93
CA GLY A 112 0.49 10.90 -27.15
C GLY A 112 -0.02 10.16 -25.90
N ILE A 113 0.50 10.46 -24.70
CA ILE A 113 -0.01 9.84 -23.46
C ILE A 113 -1.28 10.55 -22.93
N GLY A 114 -1.52 11.79 -23.39
CA GLY A 114 -2.75 12.58 -23.13
C GLY A 114 -3.63 12.79 -24.37
N ASN A 115 -4.65 13.66 -24.26
CA ASN A 115 -5.73 13.85 -25.25
C ASN A 115 -5.30 14.32 -26.67
N ALA A 116 -4.04 14.67 -26.92
CA ALA A 116 -3.59 15.32 -28.16
C ALA A 116 -2.90 14.39 -29.18
N GLY A 117 -2.66 13.12 -28.86
CA GLY A 117 -2.11 12.13 -29.81
C GLY A 117 -2.48 10.72 -29.38
N ARG A 118 -2.62 9.79 -30.33
CA ARG A 118 -2.86 8.36 -30.01
C ARG A 118 -1.52 7.64 -30.03
N LEU A 119 -1.06 7.15 -28.88
CA LEU A 119 0.01 6.16 -28.84
C LEU A 119 -0.36 4.97 -29.73
N PRO A 120 0.62 4.37 -30.45
CA PRO A 120 0.36 3.18 -31.25
C PRO A 120 0.02 2.03 -30.31
N VAL A 121 -1.23 1.57 -30.36
CA VAL A 121 -1.76 0.52 -29.51
C VAL A 121 -2.36 -0.60 -30.34
N ARG A 122 -2.14 -1.84 -29.91
CA ARG A 122 -2.71 -3.04 -30.53
C ARG A 122 -3.33 -3.94 -29.48
N LEU A 123 -4.41 -4.63 -29.84
CA LEU A 123 -4.96 -5.70 -29.02
C LEU A 123 -4.08 -6.94 -29.16
N VAL A 124 -3.59 -7.46 -28.04
CA VAL A 124 -2.68 -8.61 -27.97
C VAL A 124 -3.35 -9.71 -27.15
N ARG A 125 -3.34 -10.93 -27.70
CA ARG A 125 -3.83 -12.15 -27.04
C ARG A 125 -2.76 -12.72 -26.12
N LEU A 126 -3.18 -13.21 -24.95
CA LEU A 126 -2.35 -13.91 -23.99
C LEU A 126 -2.92 -15.31 -23.68
N PRO A 127 -2.08 -16.33 -23.44
CA PRO A 127 -0.61 -16.27 -23.46
C PRO A 127 -0.07 -15.99 -24.87
N ALA A 128 1.03 -15.23 -24.97
CA ALA A 128 1.66 -14.93 -26.25
C ALA A 128 2.44 -16.15 -26.76
N ASP A 129 2.45 -16.36 -28.07
CA ASP A 129 3.21 -17.45 -28.71
C ASP A 129 4.71 -17.38 -28.36
N ASN A 130 5.23 -16.16 -28.24
CA ASN A 130 6.60 -15.89 -27.80
C ASN A 130 6.59 -14.89 -26.64
N VAL A 131 6.87 -15.38 -25.43
CA VAL A 131 6.93 -14.57 -24.20
C VAL A 131 8.02 -13.50 -24.21
N PHE A 132 9.05 -13.64 -25.07
CA PHE A 132 10.14 -12.67 -25.18
C PHE A 132 9.83 -11.47 -26.07
N GLU A 133 8.66 -11.44 -26.70
CA GLU A 133 8.21 -10.29 -27.50
C GLU A 133 7.21 -9.42 -26.75
N VAL A 134 6.84 -9.80 -25.53
CA VAL A 134 5.90 -9.09 -24.69
C VAL A 134 6.54 -8.76 -23.35
N ALA A 135 6.18 -7.63 -22.77
CA ALA A 135 6.56 -7.28 -21.41
C ALA A 135 5.44 -6.50 -20.72
N VAL A 136 5.37 -6.59 -19.40
CA VAL A 136 4.52 -5.74 -18.57
C VAL A 136 5.36 -4.66 -17.90
N LEU A 137 4.86 -3.43 -17.91
CA LEU A 137 5.46 -2.30 -17.22
C LEU A 137 4.89 -2.21 -15.79
N SER A 138 5.78 -2.33 -14.81
CA SER A 138 5.50 -1.92 -13.43
C SER A 138 6.17 -0.58 -13.19
N TRP A 139 5.41 0.44 -12.83
CA TRP A 139 5.94 1.80 -12.90
C TRP A 139 5.26 2.77 -11.95
N ARG A 140 5.91 3.93 -11.78
CA ARG A 140 5.32 5.07 -11.09
C ARG A 140 5.23 6.30 -11.99
N TRP A 141 4.13 7.02 -11.82
CA TRP A 141 3.95 8.35 -12.36
C TRP A 141 4.98 9.36 -11.80
N ASP A 142 5.80 9.94 -12.67
CA ASP A 142 6.89 10.88 -12.36
C ASP A 142 6.72 12.27 -13.00
N GLY A 143 5.72 12.47 -13.87
CA GLY A 143 5.52 13.71 -14.63
C GLY A 143 4.12 14.34 -14.52
N ASP A 144 3.63 14.92 -15.61
CA ASP A 144 2.24 15.38 -15.79
C ASP A 144 1.83 14.94 -17.21
N LEU A 145 0.82 14.06 -17.33
CA LEU A 145 0.42 13.44 -18.60
C LEU A 145 0.09 14.46 -19.67
N GLU A 146 -0.47 15.60 -19.24
CA GLU A 146 -0.97 16.62 -20.15
C GLU A 146 0.13 17.61 -20.60
N VAL A 147 1.22 17.72 -19.83
CA VAL A 147 2.18 18.84 -19.99
C VAL A 147 3.65 18.40 -20.06
N ARG A 148 4.02 17.28 -19.44
CA ARG A 148 5.42 16.91 -19.18
C ARG A 148 5.81 15.47 -19.50
N GLY A 149 4.86 14.60 -19.87
CA GLY A 149 5.15 13.19 -20.17
C GLY A 149 5.58 12.39 -18.95
N SER A 150 6.24 11.25 -19.19
CA SER A 150 6.81 10.40 -18.14
C SER A 150 8.19 9.90 -18.56
N LYS A 151 9.21 10.18 -17.73
CA LYS A 151 10.56 9.65 -17.95
C LYS A 151 10.59 8.15 -17.66
N ASN A 152 9.79 7.67 -16.71
CA ASN A 152 9.65 6.23 -16.43
C ASN A 152 9.11 5.45 -17.64
N ILE A 153 8.01 5.89 -18.28
CA ILE A 153 7.52 5.23 -19.50
C ILE A 153 8.55 5.34 -20.62
N ALA A 154 9.15 6.52 -20.84
CA ALA A 154 10.16 6.69 -21.89
C ALA A 154 11.37 5.76 -21.66
N SER A 155 11.78 5.55 -20.41
CA SER A 155 12.91 4.69 -20.05
C SER A 155 12.54 3.22 -20.25
N ALA A 156 11.31 2.86 -19.92
CA ALA A 156 10.78 1.52 -20.16
C ALA A 156 10.68 1.20 -21.66
N VAL A 157 10.19 2.13 -22.49
CA VAL A 157 10.14 1.96 -23.95
C VAL A 157 11.55 1.82 -24.53
N HIS A 158 12.49 2.66 -24.10
CA HIS A 158 13.89 2.55 -24.51
C HIS A 158 14.47 1.16 -24.20
N GLN A 159 14.20 0.65 -22.99
CA GLN A 159 14.66 -0.67 -22.59
C GLN A 159 13.94 -1.80 -23.33
N ALA A 160 12.63 -1.67 -23.57
CA ALA A 160 11.84 -2.61 -24.34
C ALA A 160 12.41 -2.81 -25.75
N LYS A 161 12.79 -1.72 -26.45
CA LYS A 161 13.44 -1.79 -27.76
C LYS A 161 14.77 -2.55 -27.73
N LYS A 162 15.62 -2.27 -26.73
CA LYS A 162 16.89 -2.98 -26.56
C LYS A 162 16.72 -4.48 -26.32
N MET A 163 15.64 -4.86 -25.64
CA MET A 163 15.28 -6.25 -25.36
C MET A 163 14.59 -6.94 -26.53
N GLY A 164 14.22 -6.22 -27.60
CA GLY A 164 13.43 -6.77 -28.71
C GLY A 164 11.96 -7.03 -28.36
N ILE A 165 11.43 -6.39 -27.31
CA ILE A 165 10.01 -6.46 -26.94
C ILE A 165 9.19 -5.74 -28.02
N ARG A 166 8.20 -6.42 -28.59
CA ARG A 166 7.27 -5.86 -29.59
C ARG A 166 6.09 -5.15 -28.92
N TYR A 167 5.57 -5.72 -27.83
CA TYR A 167 4.37 -5.23 -27.16
C TYR A 167 4.62 -4.97 -25.67
N LEU A 168 4.39 -3.74 -25.23
CA LEU A 168 4.53 -3.33 -23.83
C LEU A 168 3.16 -3.07 -23.21
N PHE A 169 2.78 -3.88 -22.24
CA PHE A 169 1.56 -3.73 -21.47
C PHE A 169 1.76 -2.69 -20.37
N VAL A 170 1.00 -1.60 -20.42
CA VAL A 170 1.00 -0.53 -19.41
C VAL A 170 -0.41 -0.44 -18.84
N ASP A 171 -0.56 -0.45 -17.52
CA ASP A 171 -1.85 -0.45 -16.82
C ASP A 171 -2.84 0.63 -17.32
N ILE A 172 -2.38 1.87 -17.51
CA ILE A 172 -3.20 2.99 -18.00
C ILE A 172 -3.71 2.81 -19.44
N VAL A 173 -3.08 1.93 -20.22
CA VAL A 173 -3.46 1.59 -21.60
C VAL A 173 -4.25 0.28 -21.66
N SER A 174 -3.84 -0.69 -20.85
CA SER A 174 -4.27 -2.08 -20.92
C SER A 174 -5.57 -2.33 -20.16
N ILE A 175 -5.80 -1.59 -19.08
CA ILE A 175 -6.98 -1.70 -18.24
C ILE A 175 -7.98 -0.62 -18.64
N ASP A 176 -9.20 -1.02 -18.97
CA ASP A 176 -10.29 -0.10 -19.25
C ASP A 176 -10.84 0.46 -17.93
N GLN A 177 -10.36 1.66 -17.59
CA GLN A 177 -10.74 2.39 -16.38
C GLN A 177 -12.22 2.83 -16.37
N LEU A 178 -12.96 2.64 -17.47
CA LEU A 178 -14.39 2.94 -17.55
C LEU A 178 -15.27 1.76 -17.13
N LEU A 179 -14.69 0.58 -16.91
CA LEU A 179 -15.43 -0.60 -16.47
C LEU A 179 -16.04 -0.39 -15.08
N PRO A 180 -17.26 -0.91 -14.83
CA PRO A 180 -17.89 -0.87 -13.52
C PRO A 180 -17.22 -1.85 -12.54
N GLY A 181 -17.36 -1.58 -11.23
CA GLY A 181 -16.79 -2.31 -10.08
C GLY A 181 -16.23 -3.71 -10.36
N ASP A 182 -17.08 -4.73 -10.43
CA ASP A 182 -16.65 -6.12 -10.56
C ASP A 182 -15.93 -6.44 -11.87
N ALA A 183 -16.31 -5.78 -12.98
CA ALA A 183 -15.67 -5.96 -14.27
C ALA A 183 -14.25 -5.37 -14.27
N LEU A 184 -14.09 -4.17 -13.68
CA LEU A 184 -12.79 -3.55 -13.48
C LEU A 184 -11.90 -4.42 -12.59
N ILE A 185 -12.44 -4.94 -11.47
CA ILE A 185 -11.69 -5.81 -10.55
C ILE A 185 -11.21 -7.08 -11.26
N LYS A 186 -12.09 -7.75 -12.02
CA LYS A 186 -11.70 -8.93 -12.82
C LYS A 186 -10.58 -8.60 -13.79
N GLN A 187 -10.63 -7.45 -14.45
CA GLN A 187 -9.59 -7.03 -15.38
C GLN A 187 -8.27 -6.68 -14.67
N VAL A 188 -8.32 -6.01 -13.51
CA VAL A 188 -7.13 -5.71 -12.69
C VAL A 188 -6.47 -6.99 -12.19
N ILE A 189 -7.24 -7.99 -11.74
CA ILE A 189 -6.72 -9.30 -11.32
C ILE A 189 -6.05 -10.01 -12.51
N ALA A 190 -6.73 -10.04 -13.66
CA ALA A 190 -6.18 -10.66 -14.87
C ALA A 190 -4.89 -9.96 -15.32
N PHE A 191 -4.87 -8.63 -15.32
CA PHE A 191 -3.67 -7.84 -15.63
C PHE A 191 -2.53 -8.06 -14.62
N SER A 192 -2.86 -8.15 -13.33
CA SER A 192 -1.85 -8.39 -12.29
C SER A 192 -1.15 -9.75 -12.45
N SER A 193 -1.82 -10.73 -13.06
CA SER A 193 -1.20 -12.03 -13.34
C SER A 193 0.01 -11.93 -14.27
N LEU A 194 0.08 -10.89 -15.13
CA LEU A 194 1.19 -10.65 -16.05
C LEU A 194 2.53 -10.47 -15.33
N TYR A 195 2.53 -9.85 -14.15
CA TYR A 195 3.73 -9.67 -13.33
C TYR A 195 4.35 -10.99 -12.86
N ARG A 196 3.64 -12.12 -12.99
CA ARG A 196 4.12 -13.47 -12.66
C ARG A 196 4.51 -14.29 -13.89
N THR A 197 4.08 -13.92 -15.10
CA THR A 197 4.10 -14.84 -16.25
C THR A 197 4.95 -14.35 -17.43
N ILE A 198 5.14 -13.04 -17.58
CA ILE A 198 5.90 -12.46 -18.70
C ILE A 198 7.01 -11.53 -18.19
N PRO A 199 8.00 -11.16 -19.04
CA PRO A 199 9.05 -10.20 -18.68
C PRO A 199 8.49 -8.92 -18.06
N VAL A 200 9.16 -8.43 -17.02
CA VAL A 200 8.78 -7.20 -16.33
C VAL A 200 9.84 -6.14 -16.60
N ILE A 201 9.39 -4.95 -16.98
CA ILE A 201 10.21 -3.74 -16.95
C ILE A 201 9.71 -2.89 -15.77
N ALA A 202 10.58 -2.59 -14.82
CA ALA A 202 10.27 -1.82 -13.62
C ALA A 202 10.87 -0.41 -13.70
N ALA A 203 10.07 0.63 -13.49
CA ALA A 203 10.51 2.03 -13.58
C ALA A 203 9.85 2.90 -12.49
N TYR A 204 10.59 3.19 -11.41
CA TYR A 204 10.04 3.81 -10.20
C TYR A 204 10.69 5.13 -9.79
N ASP A 205 11.66 5.62 -10.55
CA ASP A 205 12.36 6.86 -10.21
C ASP A 205 11.36 8.03 -10.13
N ASN A 206 11.49 8.87 -9.12
CA ASN A 206 10.61 10.01 -8.88
C ASN A 206 11.37 11.15 -8.20
N ASP A 207 11.63 12.22 -8.96
CA ASP A 207 12.42 13.36 -8.51
C ASP A 207 11.80 14.12 -7.30
N LYS A 208 10.55 13.83 -6.93
CA LYS A 208 9.80 14.51 -5.86
C LYS A 208 9.63 13.69 -4.57
N ALA A 209 10.09 12.43 -4.55
CA ALA A 209 9.97 11.55 -3.39
C ALA A 209 11.25 10.73 -3.22
N SER A 210 11.49 10.19 -2.03
CA SER A 210 12.56 9.19 -1.89
C SER A 210 12.19 7.91 -2.66
N PHE A 211 13.21 7.12 -2.98
CA PHE A 211 13.01 5.82 -3.64
C PHE A 211 12.13 4.91 -2.78
N GLU A 212 12.44 4.85 -1.48
CA GLU A 212 11.70 4.09 -0.47
C GLU A 212 10.22 4.49 -0.43
N GLN A 213 9.91 5.80 -0.31
CA GLN A 213 8.53 6.30 -0.35
C GLN A 213 7.79 5.96 -1.65
N THR A 214 8.53 5.70 -2.74
CA THR A 214 7.94 5.32 -4.02
C THR A 214 7.71 3.83 -4.12
N ILE A 215 8.72 3.00 -3.87
CA ILE A 215 8.60 1.54 -4.03
C ILE A 215 7.70 0.91 -2.97
N PHE A 216 7.60 1.49 -1.78
CA PHE A 216 6.67 1.03 -0.75
C PHE A 216 5.23 1.50 -0.95
N ARG A 217 4.88 2.13 -2.08
CA ARG A 217 3.47 2.42 -2.39
C ARG A 217 2.68 1.12 -2.48
N PRO A 218 1.45 1.04 -1.91
CA PRO A 218 0.72 -0.23 -1.78
C PRO A 218 0.58 -1.05 -3.06
N TRP A 219 0.25 -0.39 -4.18
CA TRP A 219 0.13 -1.04 -5.49
C TRP A 219 1.47 -1.57 -6.02
N ILE A 220 2.56 -0.81 -5.86
CA ILE A 220 3.90 -1.25 -6.27
C ILE A 220 4.38 -2.41 -5.38
N VAL A 221 4.11 -2.36 -4.07
CA VAL A 221 4.40 -3.48 -3.16
C VAL A 221 3.68 -4.74 -3.61
N ASN A 222 2.40 -4.64 -4.02
CA ASN A 222 1.66 -5.78 -4.57
C ASN A 222 2.34 -6.35 -5.82
N GLU A 223 2.69 -5.50 -6.79
CA GLU A 223 3.37 -5.89 -8.03
C GLU A 223 4.72 -6.54 -7.75
N VAL A 224 5.55 -5.92 -6.90
CA VAL A 224 6.86 -6.45 -6.50
C VAL A 224 6.75 -7.80 -5.80
N ARG A 225 5.73 -8.02 -4.98
CA ARG A 225 5.49 -9.34 -4.38
C ARG A 225 5.13 -10.39 -5.43
N LEU A 226 4.44 -10.01 -6.51
CA LEU A 226 4.15 -10.90 -7.63
C LEU A 226 5.42 -11.25 -8.43
N PHE A 227 6.38 -10.32 -8.54
CA PHE A 227 7.67 -10.59 -9.20
C PHE A 227 8.41 -11.78 -8.60
N ARG A 228 8.20 -12.04 -7.31
CA ARG A 228 8.84 -13.14 -6.58
C ARG A 228 8.66 -14.51 -7.23
N TYR A 229 7.54 -14.67 -7.95
CA TYR A 229 7.14 -15.90 -8.63
C TYR A 229 7.33 -15.83 -10.15
N ASN A 230 7.94 -14.76 -10.66
CA ASN A 230 8.14 -14.60 -12.09
C ASN A 230 9.37 -15.43 -12.55
N PRO A 231 9.20 -16.39 -13.47
CA PRO A 231 10.31 -17.21 -13.96
C PRO A 231 11.16 -16.48 -15.01
N THR A 232 10.72 -15.32 -15.49
CA THR A 232 11.39 -14.53 -16.52
C THR A 232 12.26 -13.40 -15.91
N LYS A 233 12.93 -12.64 -16.77
CA LYS A 233 13.80 -11.53 -16.35
C LYS A 233 12.98 -10.32 -15.91
N ILE A 234 13.39 -9.71 -14.80
CA ILE A 234 12.91 -8.40 -14.34
C ILE A 234 14.01 -7.36 -14.63
N ALA A 235 13.73 -6.40 -15.50
CA ALA A 235 14.65 -5.32 -15.82
C ALA A 235 14.18 -4.04 -15.12
N TYR A 236 14.91 -3.58 -14.12
CA TYR A 236 14.74 -2.24 -13.57
C TYR A 236 15.47 -1.22 -14.42
N VAL A 237 14.79 -0.13 -14.74
CA VAL A 237 15.35 0.99 -15.49
C VAL A 237 15.15 2.30 -14.74
N GLY A 238 16.25 2.85 -14.20
CA GLY A 238 16.27 4.15 -13.54
C GLY A 238 16.74 5.28 -14.47
N HIS A 239 16.20 6.49 -14.30
CA HIS A 239 16.60 7.70 -15.03
C HIS A 239 17.21 8.80 -14.15
N SER A 240 17.08 8.71 -12.83
CA SER A 240 17.67 9.61 -11.82
C SER A 240 18.56 8.88 -10.83
N ASN A 241 18.85 7.59 -11.10
CA ASN A 241 19.73 6.74 -10.32
C ASN A 241 19.23 6.52 -8.87
N GLN A 242 17.94 6.70 -8.60
CA GLN A 242 17.41 6.46 -7.25
C GLN A 242 17.51 4.98 -6.90
N GLY A 243 16.85 4.10 -7.66
CA GLY A 243 16.96 2.64 -7.46
C GLY A 243 18.26 2.02 -7.96
N ALA A 244 18.92 2.65 -8.93
CA ALA A 244 20.20 2.20 -9.50
C ALA A 244 21.44 2.75 -8.77
N SER A 245 21.25 3.53 -7.71
CA SER A 245 22.36 3.96 -6.83
C SER A 245 23.01 2.74 -6.18
N GLN A 246 24.35 2.71 -6.21
CA GLN A 246 25.14 1.67 -5.57
C GLN A 246 25.59 2.13 -4.18
N PHE A 247 25.56 1.23 -3.21
CA PHE A 247 26.17 1.46 -1.90
C PHE A 247 27.66 1.11 -1.93
N ASP A 248 28.49 2.02 -1.40
CA ASP A 248 29.96 1.96 -1.46
C ASP A 248 30.61 0.96 -0.48
N ARG A 249 29.90 -0.09 -0.01
CA ARG A 249 30.42 -0.97 1.05
C ARG A 249 30.90 -2.34 0.55
N GLN A 250 32.12 -2.66 0.98
CA GLN A 250 32.87 -3.92 0.91
C GLN A 250 32.17 -5.14 1.57
N THR A 251 30.90 -5.05 1.99
CA THR A 251 30.26 -6.04 2.88
C THR A 251 29.43 -7.11 2.19
N THR A 252 29.12 -7.00 0.89
CA THR A 252 28.39 -8.05 0.16
C THR A 252 29.34 -8.87 -0.69
N ARG A 253 30.09 -9.78 -0.04
CA ARG A 253 30.72 -10.91 -0.74
C ARG A 253 29.61 -11.72 -1.42
N GLY A 254 29.50 -11.63 -2.74
CA GLY A 254 28.99 -12.75 -3.55
C GLY A 254 27.81 -12.53 -4.49
N ARG A 255 27.09 -11.39 -4.52
CA ARG A 255 26.16 -11.09 -5.64
C ARG A 255 26.10 -9.59 -5.94
N GLU A 256 26.47 -9.24 -7.17
CA GLU A 256 26.63 -7.87 -7.67
C GLU A 256 25.36 -7.02 -7.55
N ILE A 257 24.18 -7.64 -7.66
CA ILE A 257 22.90 -6.94 -7.60
C ILE A 257 22.55 -6.35 -6.23
N TRP A 258 23.04 -6.94 -5.13
CA TRP A 258 22.70 -6.47 -3.77
C TRP A 258 23.35 -5.13 -3.41
N ARG A 259 24.19 -4.59 -4.31
CA ARG A 259 24.79 -3.26 -4.14
C ARG A 259 23.78 -2.15 -4.48
N TYR A 260 22.70 -2.45 -5.20
CA TYR A 260 21.72 -1.46 -5.65
C TYR A 260 20.62 -1.19 -4.63
N ALA A 261 20.18 0.07 -4.54
CA ALA A 261 19.05 0.47 -3.70
C ALA A 261 17.79 -0.34 -3.99
N LEU A 262 17.46 -0.58 -5.26
CA LEU A 262 16.35 -1.46 -5.65
C LEU A 262 16.42 -2.83 -4.96
N ALA A 263 17.57 -3.50 -5.04
CA ALA A 263 17.69 -4.88 -4.58
C ALA A 263 17.49 -4.99 -3.06
N ARG A 264 17.94 -3.97 -2.31
CA ARG A 264 17.66 -3.85 -0.87
C ARG A 264 16.16 -3.75 -0.59
N GLU A 265 15.46 -2.88 -1.31
CA GLU A 265 14.01 -2.71 -1.09
C GLU A 265 13.19 -3.92 -1.55
N LEU A 266 13.60 -4.61 -2.62
CA LEU A 266 13.00 -5.88 -3.01
C LEU A 266 13.11 -6.93 -1.90
N LEU A 267 14.27 -7.03 -1.23
CA LEU A 267 14.43 -7.95 -0.09
C LEU A 267 13.48 -7.57 1.06
N ASN A 268 13.41 -6.30 1.42
CA ASN A 268 12.53 -5.82 2.49
C ASN A 268 11.06 -6.18 2.20
N ILE A 269 10.61 -5.93 0.96
CA ILE A 269 9.25 -6.26 0.53
C ILE A 269 9.00 -7.78 0.50
N TRP A 270 10.00 -8.56 0.07
CA TRP A 270 9.87 -10.01 -0.04
C TRP A 270 9.95 -10.74 1.30
N SER A 271 10.70 -10.22 2.28
CA SER A 271 10.74 -10.76 3.63
C SER A 271 9.57 -10.27 4.49
N GLY A 272 9.01 -9.10 4.16
CA GLY A 272 7.94 -8.44 4.89
C GLY A 272 6.51 -8.82 4.46
N SER A 273 5.57 -8.04 5.00
CA SER A 273 4.14 -8.06 4.66
C SER A 273 3.68 -6.67 4.20
N PHE A 274 2.37 -6.46 4.05
CA PHE A 274 1.83 -5.12 3.77
C PHE A 274 1.84 -4.17 4.98
N ILE A 275 2.26 -4.61 6.16
CA ILE A 275 2.23 -3.79 7.39
C ILE A 275 3.01 -2.49 7.23
N GLU A 276 4.24 -2.54 6.72
CA GLU A 276 5.09 -1.35 6.57
C GLU A 276 4.49 -0.34 5.60
N THR A 277 3.94 -0.79 4.47
CA THR A 277 3.26 0.10 3.53
C THR A 277 1.98 0.69 4.11
N ILE A 278 1.17 -0.08 4.84
CA ILE A 278 -0.04 0.45 5.49
C ILE A 278 0.35 1.48 6.57
N ILE A 279 1.40 1.25 7.35
CA ILE A 279 1.88 2.20 8.36
C ILE A 279 2.42 3.47 7.70
N GLY A 280 3.22 3.36 6.63
CA GLY A 280 3.69 4.53 5.90
C GLY A 280 2.54 5.34 5.29
N VAL A 281 1.46 4.68 4.84
CA VAL A 281 0.23 5.39 4.43
C VAL A 281 -0.46 6.03 5.63
N LEU A 282 -0.58 5.34 6.76
CA LEU A 282 -1.19 5.86 7.99
C LEU A 282 -0.48 7.13 8.48
N CYS A 283 0.85 7.15 8.45
CA CYS A 283 1.70 8.28 8.85
C CYS A 283 1.89 9.36 7.76
N ASP A 284 1.21 9.24 6.61
CA ASP A 284 1.34 10.14 5.45
C ASP A 284 2.77 10.21 4.86
N GLU A 285 3.62 9.22 5.14
CA GLU A 285 4.96 9.06 4.59
C GLU A 285 4.92 8.45 3.18
N ILE A 286 3.93 7.59 2.93
CA ILE A 286 3.70 6.92 1.65
C ILE A 286 2.36 7.39 1.06
N GLY A 287 2.42 7.89 -0.17
CA GLY A 287 1.23 8.43 -0.83
C GLY A 287 0.32 7.34 -1.41
N MET A 288 -0.96 7.38 -1.02
CA MET A 288 -2.04 6.55 -1.56
C MET A 288 -3.28 7.42 -1.82
N THR A 289 -3.82 7.39 -3.04
CA THR A 289 -4.97 8.25 -3.42
C THR A 289 -6.28 7.79 -2.77
N CYS A 290 -6.50 6.49 -2.68
CA CYS A 290 -7.71 5.90 -2.13
C CYS A 290 -7.33 4.77 -1.16
N VAL A 291 -7.48 5.01 0.15
CA VAL A 291 -7.12 3.99 1.16
C VAL A 291 -8.04 2.76 1.10
N SER A 292 -9.25 2.89 0.54
CA SER A 292 -10.17 1.76 0.38
C SER A 292 -9.65 0.69 -0.58
N ASP A 293 -8.67 1.02 -1.44
CA ASP A 293 -8.08 0.11 -2.43
C ASP A 293 -7.30 -1.04 -1.79
N PHE A 294 -6.97 -0.97 -0.49
CA PHE A 294 -6.38 -2.12 0.21
C PHE A 294 -7.27 -3.38 0.12
N LYS A 295 -8.59 -3.24 -0.05
CA LYS A 295 -9.49 -4.38 -0.30
C LYS A 295 -9.19 -5.13 -1.60
N LEU A 296 -8.56 -4.46 -2.58
CA LEU A 296 -8.14 -5.06 -3.84
C LEU A 296 -6.69 -5.56 -3.79
N ILE A 297 -5.85 -4.91 -2.98
CA ILE A 297 -4.43 -5.28 -2.78
C ILE A 297 -4.31 -6.50 -1.87
N ILE A 298 -5.21 -6.64 -0.89
CA ILE A 298 -5.24 -7.74 0.06
C ILE A 298 -6.63 -8.42 0.04
N PRO A 299 -7.00 -9.09 -1.07
CA PRO A 299 -8.36 -9.60 -1.29
C PRO A 299 -8.96 -10.46 -0.17
N PRO A 300 -8.19 -11.33 0.53
CA PRO A 300 -8.72 -12.11 1.65
C PRO A 300 -9.27 -11.27 2.83
N TYR A 301 -8.97 -9.97 2.86
CA TYR A 301 -9.48 -9.02 3.86
C TYR A 301 -10.53 -8.06 3.27
N ALA A 302 -10.91 -8.20 2.00
CA ALA A 302 -11.73 -7.23 1.29
C ALA A 302 -13.05 -6.91 1.99
N ARG A 303 -13.72 -7.92 2.54
CA ARG A 303 -15.00 -7.78 3.24
C ARG A 303 -14.87 -6.95 4.51
N VAL A 304 -13.93 -7.29 5.38
CA VAL A 304 -13.68 -6.56 6.64
C VAL A 304 -13.11 -5.16 6.36
N PHE A 305 -12.29 -4.98 5.33
CA PHE A 305 -11.80 -3.66 4.92
C PHE A 305 -12.93 -2.79 4.37
N THR A 306 -13.87 -3.35 3.62
CA THR A 306 -15.04 -2.59 3.15
C THR A 306 -15.88 -2.11 4.34
N ALA A 307 -16.18 -3.00 5.29
CA ALA A 307 -16.93 -2.64 6.49
C ALA A 307 -16.20 -1.59 7.35
N ALA A 308 -14.88 -1.71 7.49
CA ALA A 308 -14.07 -0.73 8.22
C ALA A 308 -14.05 0.62 7.52
N TYR A 309 -13.85 0.66 6.20
CA TYR A 309 -13.83 1.90 5.42
C TYR A 309 -15.17 2.66 5.50
N GLU A 310 -16.29 1.95 5.55
CA GLU A 310 -17.62 2.55 5.67
C GLU A 310 -17.94 3.09 7.08
N LYS A 311 -17.32 2.53 8.13
CA LYS A 311 -17.70 2.77 9.54
C LYS A 311 -16.65 3.45 10.39
N MET A 312 -15.45 3.70 9.86
CA MET A 312 -14.31 4.20 10.62
C MET A 312 -13.68 5.41 9.93
N SER A 313 -13.02 6.26 10.72
CA SER A 313 -12.15 7.30 10.17
C SER A 313 -11.00 6.69 9.37
N ARG A 314 -10.33 7.51 8.55
CA ARG A 314 -9.14 7.08 7.78
C ARG A 314 -8.10 6.37 8.66
N ASN A 315 -7.77 6.97 9.81
CA ASN A 315 -6.70 6.46 10.67
C ASN A 315 -7.14 5.21 11.43
N ASP A 316 -8.39 5.16 11.91
CA ASP A 316 -8.97 3.96 12.51
C ASP A 316 -9.04 2.80 11.51
N TYR A 317 -9.42 3.08 10.25
CA TYR A 317 -9.43 2.09 9.16
C TYR A 317 -8.03 1.53 8.88
N LEU A 318 -7.04 2.40 8.72
CA LEU A 318 -5.68 1.98 8.43
C LEU A 318 -5.07 1.21 9.60
N LEU A 319 -5.24 1.66 10.84
CA LEU A 319 -4.77 0.92 12.03
C LEU A 319 -5.47 -0.44 12.17
N THR A 320 -6.77 -0.52 11.85
CA THR A 320 -7.50 -1.79 11.75
C THR A 320 -6.85 -2.72 10.73
N ALA A 321 -6.53 -2.22 9.54
CA ALA A 321 -5.87 -2.99 8.49
C ALA A 321 -4.48 -3.50 8.94
N VAL A 322 -3.69 -2.66 9.61
CA VAL A 322 -2.40 -3.07 10.17
C VAL A 322 -2.56 -4.20 11.18
N ILE A 323 -3.48 -4.08 12.15
CA ILE A 323 -3.68 -5.08 13.20
C ILE A 323 -4.15 -6.42 12.61
N LEU A 324 -5.11 -6.39 11.67
CA LEU A 324 -5.61 -7.59 11.01
C LEU A 324 -4.51 -8.32 10.20
N CYS A 325 -3.66 -7.57 9.50
CA CYS A 325 -2.49 -8.14 8.82
C CYS A 325 -1.49 -8.69 9.83
N ARG A 326 -1.31 -8.02 10.98
CA ARG A 326 -0.36 -8.41 12.01
C ARG A 326 -0.68 -9.75 12.67
N VAL A 327 -1.96 -10.04 12.91
CA VAL A 327 -2.43 -11.34 13.46
C VAL A 327 -1.89 -12.54 12.68
N HIS A 328 -1.73 -12.39 11.37
CA HIS A 328 -1.46 -13.48 10.43
C HIS A 328 -0.06 -13.44 9.82
N SER A 329 0.70 -12.38 10.08
CA SER A 329 2.06 -12.20 9.54
C SER A 329 3.12 -12.80 10.45
N LYS A 330 4.32 -13.06 9.91
CA LYS A 330 5.52 -13.38 10.71
C LYS A 330 5.78 -12.27 11.75
N PRO A 331 6.44 -12.57 12.90
CA PRO A 331 6.91 -11.55 13.84
C PRO A 331 7.61 -10.40 13.11
N ALA A 332 7.34 -9.17 13.54
CA ALA A 332 7.52 -8.00 12.70
C ALA A 332 9.00 -7.66 12.58
N HIS A 333 9.36 -7.16 11.41
CA HIS A 333 10.55 -6.33 11.26
C HIS A 333 10.30 -4.96 11.88
N GLU A 334 11.39 -4.25 12.16
CA GLU A 334 11.37 -2.94 12.80
C GLU A 334 10.56 -1.94 11.97
N VAL A 335 9.65 -1.22 12.62
CA VAL A 335 8.94 -0.09 12.01
C VAL A 335 9.55 1.20 12.55
N THR A 336 9.83 2.15 11.66
CA THR A 336 10.45 3.44 12.03
C THR A 336 9.41 4.51 12.37
N SER A 337 8.24 4.45 11.74
CA SER A 337 7.16 5.42 11.92
C SER A 337 6.40 5.21 13.23
N ASN A 338 5.98 6.29 13.87
CA ASN A 338 5.28 6.24 15.16
C ASN A 338 3.78 6.49 15.03
N VAL A 339 2.98 5.41 15.09
CA VAL A 339 1.52 5.47 14.98
C VAL A 339 0.82 5.97 16.25
N GLY A 340 1.52 6.00 17.39
CA GLY A 340 0.91 6.27 18.70
C GLY A 340 0.53 7.74 18.96
N TYR A 341 1.01 8.67 18.13
CA TYR A 341 0.71 10.10 18.24
C TYR A 341 -0.33 10.59 17.23
N LEU A 342 -0.90 9.69 16.42
CA LEU A 342 -1.93 10.05 15.45
C LEU A 342 -3.29 10.19 16.13
N ASN A 343 -4.18 10.95 15.49
CA ASN A 343 -5.55 11.11 15.95
C ASN A 343 -6.42 9.94 15.47
N TYR A 344 -7.18 9.38 16.39
CA TYR A 344 -8.08 8.24 16.20
C TYR A 344 -9.41 8.55 16.88
N ASP A 345 -10.54 8.15 16.27
CA ASP A 345 -11.86 8.37 16.88
C ASP A 345 -12.23 7.19 17.78
N ARG A 346 -11.78 5.98 17.41
CA ARG A 346 -12.16 4.72 18.10
C ARG A 346 -10.98 4.04 18.78
N TYR A 347 -9.78 4.25 18.26
CA TYR A 347 -8.57 3.71 18.84
C TYR A 347 -7.97 4.63 19.92
N SER A 348 -7.32 4.05 20.93
CA SER A 348 -6.58 4.78 21.95
C SER A 348 -5.33 4.04 22.37
N PHE A 349 -4.26 4.78 22.67
CA PHE A 349 -2.99 4.23 23.15
C PHE A 349 -2.84 4.51 24.65
N ILE A 350 -2.77 3.46 25.46
CA ILE A 350 -2.64 3.55 26.92
C ILE A 350 -1.26 3.06 27.30
N ARG A 351 -0.52 3.80 28.13
CA ARG A 351 0.80 3.34 28.60
C ARG A 351 0.62 2.10 29.47
N VAL A 352 1.27 1.00 29.10
CA VAL A 352 1.26 -0.25 29.85
C VAL A 352 2.63 -0.40 30.51
N TRP A 353 2.66 -0.36 31.84
CA TRP A 353 3.87 -0.69 32.59
C TRP A 353 3.99 -2.20 32.66
N LYS A 354 4.93 -2.77 31.89
CA LYS A 354 5.19 -4.20 31.96
C LYS A 354 6.26 -4.43 33.03
N HIS A 355 5.88 -4.99 34.18
CA HIS A 355 6.84 -5.49 35.17
C HIS A 355 7.68 -6.60 34.51
N GLY A 356 9.01 -6.47 34.53
CA GLY A 356 9.94 -7.49 34.05
C GLY A 356 10.58 -7.25 32.67
N TYR A 357 10.32 -6.11 32.01
CA TYR A 357 11.12 -5.68 30.86
C TYR A 357 12.13 -4.63 31.29
N ASP A 358 13.27 -4.63 30.59
CA ASP A 358 14.32 -3.66 30.76
C ASP A 358 13.73 -2.24 30.75
N LEU A 359 14.13 -1.40 31.72
CA LEU A 359 13.57 -0.06 32.00
C LEU A 359 13.65 0.91 30.81
N SER A 360 14.29 0.48 29.73
CA SER A 360 14.44 1.20 28.48
C SER A 360 13.17 1.16 27.61
N SER A 361 12.37 0.09 27.53
CA SER A 361 11.28 0.05 26.51
C SER A 361 9.99 0.81 26.91
N ILE A 362 9.46 1.63 26.01
CA ILE A 362 8.12 2.24 26.14
C ILE A 362 7.10 1.31 25.48
N VAL A 363 6.09 0.91 26.25
CA VAL A 363 5.03 0.00 25.79
C VAL A 363 3.67 0.69 25.92
N HIS A 364 2.95 0.77 24.80
CA HIS A 364 1.58 1.26 24.74
C HIS A 364 0.63 0.11 24.38
N GLY A 365 -0.40 -0.11 25.20
CA GLY A 365 -1.54 -0.93 24.84
C GLY A 365 -2.43 -0.19 23.84
N ILE A 366 -2.83 -0.89 22.79
CA ILE A 366 -3.72 -0.39 21.74
C ILE A 366 -5.12 -0.89 22.06
N CYS A 367 -6.04 0.04 22.32
CA CYS A 367 -7.43 -0.28 22.61
C CYS A 367 -8.34 0.19 21.49
N LEU A 368 -9.34 -0.61 21.13
CA LEU A 368 -10.43 -0.26 20.22
C LEU A 368 -11.72 -0.18 21.05
N ASN A 369 -12.37 0.99 21.07
CA ASN A 369 -13.53 1.25 21.92
C ASN A 369 -13.30 0.85 23.41
N GLY A 370 -12.08 1.09 23.91
CA GLY A 370 -11.69 0.74 25.29
C GLY A 370 -11.29 -0.73 25.50
N VAL A 371 -11.42 -1.61 24.50
CA VAL A 371 -10.98 -3.01 24.59
C VAL A 371 -9.55 -3.17 24.08
N HIS A 372 -8.66 -3.72 24.90
CA HIS A 372 -7.25 -3.93 24.54
C HIS A 372 -7.08 -5.03 23.49
N ILE A 373 -6.51 -4.70 22.33
CA ILE A 373 -6.39 -5.62 21.18
C ILE A 373 -4.98 -5.70 20.58
N GLY A 374 -4.03 -4.92 21.07
CA GLY A 374 -2.67 -4.95 20.57
C GLY A 374 -1.71 -4.20 21.47
N VAL A 375 -0.42 -4.29 21.16
CA VAL A 375 0.64 -3.61 21.87
C VAL A 375 1.56 -2.94 20.85
N TRP A 376 1.90 -1.68 21.11
CA TRP A 376 2.89 -0.91 20.39
C TRP A 376 4.11 -0.71 21.28
N ARG A 377 5.23 -1.33 20.92
CA ARG A 377 6.48 -1.29 21.67
C ARG A 377 7.45 -0.37 20.97
N GLY A 378 8.27 0.32 21.74
CA GLY A 378 9.33 1.16 21.21
C GLY A 378 10.50 1.29 22.15
N LEU A 379 11.69 1.35 21.57
CA LEU A 379 12.90 1.70 22.31
C LEU A 379 13.09 3.24 22.23
N PRO A 380 13.36 3.92 23.36
CA PRO A 380 13.66 5.35 23.37
C PRO A 380 14.89 5.63 22.52
N GLY A 381 14.79 6.65 21.67
CA GLY A 381 15.92 7.16 20.88
C GLY A 381 16.34 6.31 19.68
N SER A 382 15.93 5.04 19.54
CA SER A 382 16.41 4.17 18.46
C SER A 382 15.55 4.17 17.19
N GLY A 383 14.42 4.90 17.17
CA GLY A 383 13.44 4.83 16.07
C GLY A 383 12.71 3.47 15.97
N TRP A 384 13.22 2.44 16.65
CA TRP A 384 12.68 1.09 16.66
C TRP A 384 11.29 1.03 17.27
N ARG A 385 10.35 0.48 16.51
CA ARG A 385 8.99 0.18 16.98
C ARG A 385 8.56 -1.21 16.52
N GLU A 386 7.74 -1.85 17.33
CA GLU A 386 7.13 -3.13 17.04
C GLU A 386 5.64 -3.10 17.39
N LEU A 387 4.81 -3.61 16.47
CA LEU A 387 3.40 -3.89 16.72
C LEU A 387 3.23 -5.37 17.07
N GLU A 388 2.38 -5.66 18.05
CA GLU A 388 1.93 -7.00 18.41
C GLU A 388 0.40 -6.99 18.47
N ALA A 389 -0.27 -7.92 17.80
CA ALA A 389 -1.72 -8.09 17.93
C ALA A 389 -2.01 -9.10 19.03
N LEU A 390 -2.97 -8.81 19.92
CA LEU A 390 -3.35 -9.74 20.99
C LEU A 390 -4.24 -10.88 20.44
N PRO A 391 -4.30 -12.02 21.14
CA PRO A 391 -5.29 -13.06 20.84
C PRO A 391 -6.70 -12.47 20.79
N ASN A 392 -7.52 -12.92 19.84
CA ASN A 392 -8.89 -12.46 19.61
C ASN A 392 -9.05 -10.99 19.14
N ALA A 393 -7.97 -10.27 18.80
CA ALA A 393 -8.06 -8.90 18.28
C ALA A 393 -9.02 -8.79 17.07
N GLU A 394 -8.96 -9.75 16.16
CA GLU A 394 -9.87 -9.87 15.02
C GLU A 394 -11.34 -9.96 15.43
N ARG A 395 -11.69 -10.77 16.44
CA ARG A 395 -13.08 -10.91 16.89
C ARG A 395 -13.61 -9.61 17.49
N VAL A 396 -12.77 -8.90 18.24
CA VAL A 396 -13.12 -7.56 18.77
C VAL A 396 -13.34 -6.56 17.63
N ILE A 397 -12.49 -6.59 16.60
CA ILE A 397 -12.65 -5.75 15.40
C ILE A 397 -13.97 -6.06 14.69
N PHE A 398 -14.30 -7.34 14.47
CA PHE A 398 -15.55 -7.74 13.82
C PHE A 398 -16.78 -7.27 14.61
N ALA A 399 -16.78 -7.45 15.93
CA ALA A 399 -17.84 -6.95 16.81
C ALA A 399 -17.95 -5.42 16.76
N ALA A 400 -16.82 -4.71 16.81
CA ALA A 400 -16.75 -3.25 16.71
C ALA A 400 -17.25 -2.72 15.34
N LEU A 401 -17.14 -3.52 14.29
CA LEU A 401 -17.68 -3.23 12.97
C LEU A 401 -19.14 -3.66 12.81
N GLY A 402 -19.76 -4.29 13.83
CA GLY A 402 -21.12 -4.83 13.74
C GLY A 402 -21.25 -5.90 12.64
N MET A 403 -20.19 -6.67 12.40
CA MET A 403 -20.21 -7.83 11.51
C MET A 403 -20.78 -9.04 12.26
N THR A 404 -21.43 -9.95 11.53
CA THR A 404 -22.09 -11.11 12.14
C THR A 404 -21.10 -12.20 12.53
N ASP A 405 -21.50 -13.13 13.40
CA ASP A 405 -20.71 -14.33 13.68
C ASP A 405 -20.47 -15.20 12.42
N SER A 406 -21.41 -15.17 11.46
CA SER A 406 -21.23 -15.82 10.16
C SER A 406 -20.09 -15.17 9.37
N ASP A 407 -20.01 -13.84 9.36
CA ASP A 407 -18.94 -13.11 8.67
C ASP A 407 -17.58 -13.44 9.28
N TYR A 408 -17.52 -13.55 10.62
CA TYR A 408 -16.32 -13.97 11.31
C TYR A 408 -15.99 -15.44 11.04
N GLY A 409 -16.98 -16.33 10.96
CA GLY A 409 -16.80 -17.72 10.60
C GLY A 409 -16.20 -17.90 9.21
N GLU A 410 -16.73 -17.19 8.20
CA GLU A 410 -16.17 -17.16 6.85
C GLU A 410 -14.75 -16.60 6.83
N PHE A 411 -14.51 -15.53 7.61
CA PHE A 411 -13.17 -15.01 7.79
C PHE A 411 -12.27 -16.12 8.33
N VAL A 412 -12.52 -16.69 9.51
CA VAL A 412 -11.68 -17.76 10.08
C VAL A 412 -11.46 -18.92 9.11
N ALA A 413 -12.47 -19.34 8.35
CA ALA A 413 -12.36 -20.41 7.35
C ALA A 413 -11.30 -20.15 6.26
N GLN A 414 -10.97 -18.90 5.93
CA GLN A 414 -9.97 -18.52 4.92
C GLN A 414 -8.57 -18.27 5.50
N LEU A 415 -8.24 -18.83 6.65
CA LEU A 415 -6.98 -18.59 7.38
C LEU A 415 -5.73 -18.80 6.51
N GLU A 416 -5.65 -19.92 5.81
CA GLU A 416 -4.47 -20.26 5.01
C GLU A 416 -4.35 -19.34 3.78
N THR A 417 -5.46 -18.94 3.17
CA THR A 417 -5.45 -17.94 2.08
C THR A 417 -4.92 -16.58 2.56
N ARG A 418 -5.29 -16.14 3.78
CA ARG A 418 -4.73 -14.91 4.37
C ARG A 418 -3.25 -15.02 4.63
N ARG A 419 -2.79 -16.13 5.21
CA ARG A 419 -1.36 -16.38 5.46
C ARG A 419 -0.56 -16.36 4.17
N ALA A 420 -1.03 -17.05 3.13
CA ALA A 420 -0.40 -17.08 1.81
C ALA A 420 -0.35 -15.69 1.13
N CYS A 421 -1.33 -14.82 1.41
CA CYS A 421 -1.33 -13.44 0.90
C CYS A 421 -0.27 -12.56 1.59
N LEU A 422 -0.09 -12.73 2.91
CA LEU A 422 0.78 -11.87 3.73
C LEU A 422 2.23 -12.36 3.81
N VAL A 423 2.45 -13.66 3.69
CA VAL A 423 3.76 -14.28 3.84
C VAL A 423 4.17 -14.94 2.53
N LEU A 424 5.27 -14.47 1.94
CA LEU A 424 5.86 -15.13 0.79
C LEU A 424 6.64 -16.36 1.23
N GLU A 425 6.51 -17.43 0.45
CA GLU A 425 7.25 -18.67 0.67
C GLU A 425 8.73 -18.50 0.32
N ASN A 426 9.60 -18.89 1.24
CA ASN A 426 11.05 -18.83 1.06
C ASN A 426 11.59 -19.94 0.14
N SER A 427 10.76 -20.93 -0.21
CA SER A 427 11.10 -22.10 -1.04
C SER A 427 11.31 -21.76 -2.52
N VAL A 428 10.74 -20.65 -3.01
CA VAL A 428 10.84 -20.27 -4.42
C VAL A 428 12.23 -19.68 -4.71
N PRO A 429 12.92 -20.02 -5.81
CA PRO A 429 14.16 -19.33 -6.18
C PRO A 429 13.96 -17.83 -6.38
N LEU A 430 14.93 -16.98 -6.00
CA LEU A 430 14.84 -15.55 -6.28
C LEU A 430 14.80 -15.30 -7.79
N PRO A 431 13.97 -14.36 -8.27
CA PRO A 431 13.89 -14.08 -9.70
C PRO A 431 15.18 -13.39 -10.20
N THR A 432 15.43 -13.51 -11.50
CA THR A 432 16.55 -12.83 -12.15
C THR A 432 16.21 -11.35 -12.31
N VAL A 433 16.91 -10.49 -11.58
CA VAL A 433 16.77 -9.03 -11.68
C VAL A 433 18.00 -8.44 -12.35
N GLU A 434 17.80 -7.46 -13.22
CA GLU A 434 18.83 -6.64 -13.83
C GLU A 434 18.55 -5.16 -13.49
N VAL A 435 19.60 -4.41 -13.15
CA VAL A 435 19.49 -2.99 -12.79
C VAL A 435 20.21 -2.17 -13.85
N LEU A 436 19.47 -1.28 -14.51
CA LEU A 436 19.94 -0.46 -15.62
C LEU A 436 19.70 1.03 -15.32
N SER A 437 20.54 1.87 -15.91
CA SER A 437 20.39 3.33 -15.87
C SER A 437 20.31 3.90 -17.28
N VAL A 438 19.33 4.77 -17.51
CA VAL A 438 19.17 5.53 -18.75
C VAL A 438 19.50 6.99 -18.47
N THR A 439 20.34 7.59 -19.31
CA THR A 439 20.67 9.01 -19.22
C THR A 439 20.08 9.74 -20.41
N TYR A 440 19.17 10.68 -20.13
CA TYR A 440 18.71 11.63 -21.14
C TYR A 440 19.69 12.80 -21.18
N ARG A 441 20.41 12.96 -22.30
CA ARG A 441 21.16 14.20 -22.51
C ARG A 441 20.14 15.33 -22.67
N GLU A 442 19.94 16.12 -21.63
CA GLU A 442 19.22 17.39 -21.77
C GLU A 442 19.93 18.20 -22.86
N ALA A 443 19.21 18.52 -23.93
CA ALA A 443 19.73 19.39 -24.97
C ALA A 443 20.03 20.75 -24.32
N LYS A 444 21.33 21.05 -24.13
CA LYS A 444 21.86 22.35 -23.72
C LYS A 444 21.35 23.43 -24.69
N GLY A 445 20.18 24.00 -24.41
CA GLY A 445 19.57 25.02 -25.27
C GLY A 445 18.20 25.49 -24.80
N TRP A 446 17.51 24.72 -23.96
CA TRP A 446 16.07 24.94 -23.75
C TRP A 446 15.72 26.13 -22.84
N ASN A 447 16.57 26.50 -21.89
CA ASN A 447 16.30 27.67 -21.02
C ASN A 447 16.31 29.02 -21.76
N ARG A 448 16.77 29.08 -23.03
CA ARG A 448 16.69 30.31 -23.84
C ARG A 448 15.32 30.53 -24.50
N CYS A 449 14.55 29.47 -24.78
CA CYS A 449 13.28 29.62 -25.49
C CYS A 449 12.13 30.09 -24.58
N HIS A 450 12.14 29.71 -23.30
CA HIS A 450 11.18 30.24 -22.32
C HIS A 450 11.47 31.68 -21.87
N ALA A 451 12.71 32.15 -21.98
CA ALA A 451 13.05 33.55 -21.69
C ALA A 451 12.63 34.49 -22.83
N ARG A 452 12.62 34.02 -24.09
CA ARG A 452 12.25 34.85 -25.26
C ARG A 452 10.74 35.04 -25.41
N THR A 453 9.92 34.05 -25.02
CA THR A 453 8.45 34.16 -25.07
C THR A 453 7.85 35.06 -23.97
N LYS A 454 8.58 35.29 -22.86
CA LYS A 454 8.17 36.30 -21.86
C LYS A 454 8.62 37.73 -22.17
N ARG A 455 9.66 37.93 -22.98
CA ARG A 455 10.05 39.28 -23.47
C ARG A 455 9.24 39.73 -24.70
N GLY A 456 8.90 38.82 -25.61
CA GLY A 456 8.14 39.17 -26.82
C GLY A 456 6.68 39.61 -26.59
N ARG A 457 6.08 39.30 -25.42
CA ARG A 457 4.69 39.69 -25.09
C ARG A 457 4.56 41.01 -24.34
N ARG A 458 5.66 41.69 -23.99
CA ARG A 458 5.61 43.04 -23.38
C ARG A 458 5.77 44.18 -24.39
N ASP A 459 6.27 43.90 -25.59
CA ASP A 459 6.60 44.95 -26.56
C ASP A 459 5.52 45.14 -27.66
N GLU A 460 4.46 44.34 -27.68
CA GLU A 460 3.35 44.46 -28.66
C GLU A 460 2.03 45.02 -28.09
N ALA A 461 1.97 45.34 -26.79
CA ALA A 461 0.76 45.91 -26.16
C ALA A 461 0.76 47.45 -26.08
N GLY A 462 1.48 48.13 -26.98
CA GLY A 462 1.61 49.58 -26.95
C GLY A 462 1.92 50.19 -28.31
N ARG A 463 1.02 50.01 -29.29
CA ARG A 463 0.92 50.86 -30.49
C ARG A 463 -0.40 50.61 -31.24
N GLY A 464 -1.28 51.62 -31.21
CA GLY A 464 -2.49 51.76 -32.03
C GLY A 464 -3.78 51.38 -31.28
N ARG A 465 -4.76 52.28 -31.05
CA ARG A 465 -4.99 53.69 -31.40
C ARG A 465 -5.56 54.41 -30.19
#